data_AF-A0AAP2DSE9-F1
#
_entry.id   AF-A0AAP2DSE9-F1
#
_cell.length_a   1.000
_cell.length_b   1.000
_cell.length_c   1.000
_cell.angle_alpha   90.00
_cell.angle_beta   90.00
_cell.angle_gamma   90.00
#
_symmetry.space_group_name_H-M   'P 1'
#
loop_
_entity.id
_entity.type
_entity.pdbx_description
1 polymer ?
#
loop_
_entity_poly.entity_id
_entity_poly.type
_entity_poly.pdbx_seq_one_letter_code
_entity_poly.pdbx_strand_id
1 'polypeptide(L)'
;MNESKEVLTAEEIRKQAYLTALRLKSSGLDAETIYARLEKQGVPANLARQVAMDVMLEQKREVHEQAETSYNMALIRAAFAVILGLVSFLFFRGVFLVAMIILTVAIVSAVRAKEQMKK
;
A
#
# COMPACT_ATOMS: atom_id res chain seq x y z
N MET A 1 -40.47 -32.17 11.89
CA MET A 1 -39.22 -31.72 12.53
C MET A 1 -38.05 -32.24 11.69
N ASN A 2 -37.73 -31.57 10.55
CA ASN A 2 -36.64 -32.03 9.68
C ASN A 2 -35.96 -30.90 8.87
N GLU A 3 -36.15 -29.63 9.21
CA GLU A 3 -35.58 -28.52 8.43
C GLU A 3 -34.15 -28.14 8.89
N SER A 4 -33.75 -28.51 10.12
CA SER A 4 -32.46 -28.06 10.67
C SER A 4 -31.25 -28.88 10.21
N LYS A 5 -31.43 -30.13 9.75
CA LYS A 5 -30.32 -30.99 9.29
C LYS A 5 -29.89 -30.72 7.84
N GLU A 6 -30.78 -30.20 7.00
CA GLU A 6 -30.51 -29.97 5.57
C GLU A 6 -29.84 -28.61 5.31
N VAL A 7 -30.10 -27.62 6.17
CA VAL A 7 -29.49 -26.28 6.07
C VAL A 7 -28.01 -26.29 6.47
N LEU A 8 -27.62 -27.14 7.44
CA LEU A 8 -26.23 -27.29 7.88
C LEU A 8 -25.31 -27.81 6.77
N THR A 9 -25.78 -28.77 5.96
CA THR A 9 -25.00 -29.34 4.85
C THR A 9 -24.92 -28.41 3.64
N ALA A 10 -25.97 -27.66 3.32
CA ALA A 10 -25.98 -26.73 2.21
C ALA A 10 -24.97 -25.57 2.42
N GLU A 11 -24.88 -25.03 3.65
CA GLU A 11 -23.88 -24.03 3.99
C GLU A 11 -22.45 -24.57 3.95
N GLU A 12 -22.23 -25.81 4.40
CA GLU A 12 -20.92 -26.46 4.34
C GLU A 12 -20.45 -26.66 2.90
N ILE A 13 -21.33 -27.11 2.01
CA ILE A 13 -21.05 -27.26 0.58
C ILE A 13 -20.72 -25.89 -0.04
N ARG A 14 -21.49 -24.85 0.29
CA ARG A 14 -21.21 -23.48 -0.18
C ARG A 14 -19.86 -22.97 0.30
N LYS A 15 -19.54 -23.17 1.58
CA LYS A 15 -18.26 -22.75 2.17
C LYS A 15 -17.09 -23.47 1.52
N GLN A 16 -17.20 -24.77 1.27
CA GLN A 16 -16.17 -25.55 0.62
C GLN A 16 -15.98 -25.15 -0.85
N ALA A 17 -17.09 -24.93 -1.59
CA ALA A 17 -17.07 -24.42 -2.95
C ALA A 17 -16.38 -23.04 -3.00
N TYR A 18 -16.71 -22.15 -2.05
CA TYR A 18 -16.12 -20.81 -1.97
C TYR A 18 -14.62 -20.84 -1.66
N LEU A 19 -14.17 -21.67 -0.72
CA LEU A 19 -12.73 -21.86 -0.45
C LEU A 19 -11.98 -22.43 -1.67
N THR A 20 -12.61 -23.33 -2.41
CA THR A 20 -12.02 -23.90 -3.62
C THR A 20 -11.97 -22.86 -4.73
N ALA A 21 -13.03 -22.07 -4.91
CA ALA A 21 -13.07 -20.96 -5.84
C ALA A 21 -11.98 -19.91 -5.53
N LEU A 22 -11.74 -19.59 -4.26
CA LEU A 22 -10.64 -18.71 -3.84
C LEU A 22 -9.26 -19.25 -4.24
N ARG A 23 -9.02 -20.56 -4.08
CA ARG A 23 -7.76 -21.20 -4.52
C ARG A 23 -7.59 -21.23 -6.04
N LEU A 24 -8.69 -21.44 -6.76
CA LEU A 24 -8.69 -21.38 -8.22
C LEU A 24 -8.45 -19.95 -8.71
N LYS A 25 -9.04 -18.96 -8.03
CA LYS A 25 -8.80 -17.52 -8.25
C LYS A 25 -7.35 -17.15 -8.00
N SER A 26 -6.72 -17.62 -6.91
CA SER A 26 -5.30 -17.35 -6.67
C SER A 26 -4.36 -17.92 -7.74
N SER A 27 -4.86 -18.86 -8.56
CA SER A 27 -4.15 -19.42 -9.72
C SER A 27 -4.35 -18.60 -11.00
N GLY A 28 -5.07 -17.47 -10.95
CA GLY A 28 -5.28 -16.59 -12.10
C GLY A 28 -6.36 -17.05 -13.09
N LEU A 29 -7.25 -17.96 -12.66
CA LEU A 29 -8.34 -18.47 -13.51
C LEU A 29 -9.50 -17.47 -13.59
N ASP A 30 -10.17 -17.43 -14.74
CA ASP A 30 -11.36 -16.60 -14.96
C ASP A 30 -12.62 -17.20 -14.31
N ALA A 31 -13.67 -16.39 -14.21
CA ALA A 31 -14.93 -16.78 -13.57
C ALA A 31 -15.55 -18.04 -14.21
N GLU A 32 -15.47 -18.15 -15.54
CA GLU A 32 -16.04 -19.25 -16.31
C GLU A 32 -15.28 -20.56 -16.07
N THR A 33 -13.94 -20.51 -15.99
CA THR A 33 -13.13 -21.68 -15.68
C THR A 33 -13.29 -22.11 -14.22
N ILE A 34 -13.44 -21.15 -13.29
CA ILE A 34 -13.76 -21.47 -11.89
C ILE A 34 -15.12 -22.16 -11.79
N TYR A 35 -16.14 -21.61 -12.45
CA TYR A 35 -17.46 -22.22 -12.55
C TYR A 35 -17.39 -23.67 -13.08
N ALA A 36 -16.75 -23.87 -14.24
CA ALA A 36 -16.64 -25.19 -14.86
C ALA A 36 -15.88 -26.21 -13.99
N ARG A 37 -14.91 -25.75 -13.18
CA ARG A 37 -14.19 -26.62 -12.23
C ARG A 37 -15.03 -26.96 -11.00
N LEU A 38 -15.82 -26.04 -10.48
CA LEU A 38 -16.73 -26.29 -9.36
C LEU A 38 -17.85 -27.26 -9.78
N GLU A 39 -18.40 -27.11 -10.98
CA GLU A 39 -19.39 -28.02 -11.54
C GLU A 39 -18.82 -29.45 -11.68
N LYS A 40 -17.58 -29.59 -12.18
CA LYS A 40 -16.88 -30.88 -12.24
C LYS A 40 -16.61 -31.52 -10.87
N GLN A 41 -16.63 -30.74 -9.79
CA GLN A 41 -16.48 -31.23 -8.42
C GLN A 41 -17.83 -31.61 -7.78
N GLY A 42 -18.93 -31.55 -8.54
CA GLY A 42 -20.25 -31.92 -8.07
C GLY A 42 -21.00 -30.78 -7.36
N VAL A 43 -20.52 -29.53 -7.46
CA VAL A 43 -21.26 -28.37 -6.93
C VAL A 43 -22.44 -28.08 -7.86
N PRO A 44 -23.67 -27.85 -7.34
CA PRO A 44 -24.83 -27.50 -8.15
C PRO A 44 -24.55 -26.27 -9.02
N ALA A 45 -24.92 -26.31 -10.30
CA ALA A 45 -24.58 -25.27 -11.27
C ALA A 45 -24.96 -23.85 -10.82
N ASN A 46 -26.13 -23.69 -10.20
CA ASN A 46 -26.59 -22.39 -9.67
C ASN A 46 -25.66 -21.86 -8.55
N LEU A 47 -25.20 -22.75 -7.67
CA LEU A 47 -24.31 -22.40 -6.56
C LEU A 47 -22.88 -22.13 -7.08
N ALA A 48 -22.39 -22.95 -7.99
CA ALA A 48 -21.07 -22.78 -8.61
C ALA A 48 -20.96 -21.42 -9.32
N ARG A 49 -22.02 -21.00 -10.03
CA ARG A 49 -22.05 -19.72 -10.74
C ARG A 49 -22.06 -18.53 -9.79
N GLN A 50 -22.88 -18.58 -8.74
CA GLN A 50 -22.89 -17.55 -7.70
C GLN A 50 -21.52 -17.42 -7.03
N VAL A 51 -20.95 -18.55 -6.58
CA VAL A 51 -19.65 -18.55 -5.91
C VAL A 51 -18.53 -18.01 -6.81
N ALA A 52 -18.50 -18.39 -8.10
CA ALA A 52 -17.51 -17.89 -9.04
C ALA A 52 -17.63 -16.37 -9.27
N MET A 53 -18.86 -15.84 -9.37
CA MET A 53 -19.10 -14.40 -9.48
C MET A 53 -18.73 -13.65 -8.20
N ASP A 54 -19.15 -14.15 -7.04
CA ASP A 54 -18.91 -13.51 -5.74
C ASP A 54 -17.41 -13.32 -5.49
N VAL A 55 -16.61 -14.37 -5.71
CA VAL A 55 -15.15 -14.32 -5.54
C VAL A 55 -14.48 -13.32 -6.50
N MET A 56 -15.01 -13.18 -7.72
CA MET A 56 -14.49 -12.24 -8.71
C MET A 56 -14.86 -10.78 -8.40
N LEU A 57 -16.05 -10.54 -7.87
CA LEU A 57 -16.47 -9.21 -7.42
C LEU A 57 -15.64 -8.77 -6.21
N GLU A 58 -15.40 -9.67 -5.27
CA GLU A 58 -14.57 -9.41 -4.09
C GLU A 58 -13.13 -9.07 -4.47
N GLN A 59 -12.56 -9.75 -5.47
CA GLN A 59 -11.25 -9.39 -6.01
C GLN A 59 -11.19 -7.96 -6.56
N LYS A 60 -12.19 -7.56 -7.36
CA LYS A 60 -12.22 -6.20 -7.91
C LYS A 60 -12.26 -5.17 -6.78
N ARG A 61 -13.03 -5.46 -5.73
CA ARG A 61 -13.11 -4.61 -4.55
C ARG A 61 -11.78 -4.54 -3.80
N GLU A 62 -11.14 -5.67 -3.54
CA GLU A 62 -9.82 -5.75 -2.88
C GLU A 62 -8.76 -4.97 -3.65
N VAL A 63 -8.72 -5.09 -4.98
CA VAL A 63 -7.76 -4.38 -5.83
C VAL A 63 -7.99 -2.86 -5.76
N HIS A 64 -9.24 -2.42 -5.80
CA HIS A 64 -9.59 -1.00 -5.64
C HIS A 64 -9.20 -0.48 -4.26
N GLU A 65 -9.50 -1.21 -3.19
CA GLU A 65 -9.20 -0.82 -1.81
C GLU A 65 -7.68 -0.76 -1.55
N GLN A 66 -6.91 -1.70 -2.11
CA GLN A 66 -5.45 -1.67 -2.05
C GLN A 66 -4.86 -0.50 -2.85
N ALA A 67 -5.44 -0.18 -4.02
CA ALA A 67 -5.02 0.96 -4.82
C ALA A 67 -5.28 2.29 -4.09
N GLU A 68 -6.45 2.45 -3.47
CA GLU A 68 -6.78 3.62 -2.65
C GLU A 68 -5.86 3.75 -1.45
N THR A 69 -5.58 2.64 -0.76
CA THR A 69 -4.67 2.62 0.39
C THR A 69 -3.25 3.03 -0.02
N SER A 70 -2.76 2.50 -1.16
CA SER A 70 -1.44 2.85 -1.69
C SER A 70 -1.34 4.33 -2.07
N TYR A 71 -2.37 4.86 -2.73
CA TYR A 71 -2.45 6.27 -3.09
C TYR A 71 -2.45 7.19 -1.86
N ASN A 72 -3.26 6.85 -0.85
CA ASN A 72 -3.29 7.60 0.41
C ASN A 72 -1.94 7.57 1.13
N MET A 73 -1.25 6.43 1.12
CA MET A 73 0.07 6.30 1.74
C MET A 73 1.13 7.13 1.00
N ALA A 74 1.06 7.19 -0.33
CA ALA A 74 1.93 8.04 -1.15
C ALA A 74 1.72 9.54 -0.84
N LEU A 75 0.46 9.98 -0.68
CA LEU A 75 0.11 11.34 -0.28
C LEU A 75 0.69 11.70 1.09
N ILE A 76 0.54 10.82 2.09
CA ILE A 76 1.10 11.05 3.43
C ILE A 76 2.62 11.18 3.38
N ARG A 77 3.30 10.32 2.61
CA ARG A 77 4.76 10.36 2.46
C ARG A 77 5.22 11.66 1.79
N ALA A 78 4.50 12.11 0.77
CA ALA A 78 4.77 13.39 0.11
C ALA A 78 4.57 14.57 1.08
N ALA A 79 3.48 14.58 1.85
CA ALA A 79 3.24 15.61 2.86
C ALA A 79 4.38 15.67 3.90
N PHE A 80 4.83 14.51 4.39
CA PHE A 80 5.96 14.42 5.31
C PHE A 80 7.26 14.97 4.71
N ALA A 81 7.55 14.65 3.45
CA ALA A 81 8.73 15.15 2.77
C ALA A 81 8.72 16.68 2.63
N VAL A 82 7.54 17.25 2.30
CA VAL A 82 7.36 18.70 2.22
C VAL A 82 7.58 19.37 3.58
N ILE A 83 6.98 18.82 4.64
CA ILE A 83 7.15 19.35 6.01
C ILE A 83 8.62 19.28 6.44
N LEU A 84 9.28 18.14 6.23
CA LEU A 84 10.70 17.97 6.52
C LEU A 84 11.56 18.97 5.75
N GLY A 85 11.29 19.18 4.46
CA GLY A 85 11.99 20.18 3.65
C GLY A 85 11.82 21.61 4.19
N LEU A 86 10.60 21.96 4.62
CA LEU A 86 10.29 23.26 5.22
C LEU A 86 11.03 23.46 6.55
N VAL A 87 11.03 22.44 7.40
CA VAL A 87 11.77 22.43 8.67
C VAL A 87 13.27 22.58 8.40
N SER A 88 13.83 21.74 7.52
CA SER A 88 15.24 21.84 7.14
C SER A 88 15.60 23.22 6.60
N PHE A 89 14.77 23.81 5.73
CA PHE A 89 15.00 25.16 5.22
C PHE A 89 15.06 26.22 6.34
N LEU A 90 14.14 26.15 7.32
CA LEU A 90 14.10 27.09 8.44
C LEU A 90 15.37 27.01 9.30
N PHE A 91 15.82 25.79 9.63
CA PHE A 91 16.99 25.58 10.48
C PHE A 91 18.33 25.81 9.74
N PHE A 92 18.48 25.31 8.51
CA PHE A 92 19.74 25.44 7.77
C PHE A 92 20.01 26.86 7.28
N ARG A 93 18.97 27.70 7.08
CA ARG A 93 19.16 29.11 6.74
C ARG A 93 19.95 29.87 7.81
N GLY A 94 19.73 29.55 9.10
CA GLY A 94 20.50 30.11 10.21
C GLY A 94 21.95 29.60 10.24
N VAL A 95 22.15 28.29 10.07
CA VAL A 95 23.48 27.66 10.09
C VAL A 95 24.36 28.18 8.94
N PHE A 96 23.79 28.37 7.76
CA PHE A 96 24.52 28.91 6.61
C PHE A 96 25.00 30.35 6.85
N LEU A 97 24.17 31.18 7.46
CA LEU A 97 24.49 32.59 7.75
C LEU A 97 25.57 32.69 8.84
N VAL A 98 25.46 31.87 9.90
CA VAL A 98 26.49 31.77 10.94
C VAL A 98 27.83 31.28 10.38
N ALA A 99 27.82 30.26 9.50
CA ALA A 99 29.04 29.76 8.87
C ALA A 99 29.75 30.84 8.04
N MET A 100 29.01 31.64 7.27
CA MET A 100 29.57 32.74 6.46
C MET A 100 30.19 33.85 7.32
N ILE A 101 29.59 34.17 8.47
CA ILE A 101 30.15 35.15 9.43
C ILE A 101 31.47 34.64 10.00
N ILE A 102 31.54 33.38 10.42
CA ILE A 102 32.77 32.79 10.97
C ILE A 102 33.88 32.81 9.91
N LEU A 103 33.56 32.43 8.67
CA LEU A 103 34.52 32.36 7.57
C LEU A 103 35.07 33.76 7.21
N THR A 104 34.22 34.78 7.17
CA THR A 104 34.65 36.16 6.90
C THR A 104 35.50 36.74 8.04
N VAL A 105 35.15 36.49 9.31
CA VAL A 105 35.95 36.91 10.47
C VAL A 105 37.34 36.26 10.46
N ALA A 106 37.42 34.97 10.13
CA ALA A 106 38.68 34.24 10.03
C ALA A 106 39.58 34.77 8.90
N ILE A 107 39.02 35.13 7.75
CA ILE A 107 39.77 35.72 6.64
C ILE A 107 40.30 37.11 7.05
N VAL A 108 39.46 37.95 7.64
CA VAL A 108 39.86 39.32 8.05
C VAL A 108 40.94 39.27 9.13
N SER A 109 40.85 38.36 10.10
CA SER A 109 41.86 38.21 11.14
C SER A 109 43.20 37.73 10.58
N ALA A 110 43.18 36.77 9.65
CA ALA A 110 44.38 36.29 8.97
C ALA A 110 45.06 37.38 8.12
N VAL A 111 44.29 38.22 7.42
CA VAL A 111 44.82 39.35 6.65
C VAL A 111 45.49 40.37 7.58
N ARG A 112 44.85 40.75 8.69
CA ARG A 112 45.44 41.67 9.68
C ARG A 112 46.72 41.10 10.32
N ALA A 113 46.73 39.81 10.66
CA ALA A 113 47.92 39.15 11.20
C ALA A 113 49.08 39.18 10.20
N LYS A 114 48.80 38.96 8.90
CA LYS A 114 49.79 39.04 7.83
C LYS A 114 50.35 40.46 7.64
N GLU A 115 49.52 41.49 7.80
CA GLU A 115 49.98 42.89 7.75
C GLU A 115 50.88 43.24 8.94
N GLN A 116 50.58 42.72 10.13
CA GLN A 116 51.42 42.93 11.32
C GLN A 116 52.79 42.27 11.20
N MET A 117 52.91 41.13 10.51
CA MET A 117 54.20 40.46 10.26
C MET A 117 55.08 41.13 9.19
N LYS A 118 54.51 42.08 8.42
CA LYS A 118 55.25 42.85 7.40
C LYS A 118 55.76 44.21 7.91
N LYS A 119 55.32 44.65 9.09
CA LYS A 119 55.89 45.80 9.81
C LYS A 119 57.04 45.33 10.69
#